data_AF-A0A383D5A8-F1
#
_entry.id   AF-A0A383D5A8-F1
#
_cell.length_a   1.000
_cell.length_b   1.000
_cell.length_c   1.000
_cell.angle_alpha   90.00
_cell.angle_beta   90.00
_cell.angle_gamma   90.00
#
_symmetry.space_group_name_H-M   'P 1'
#
loop_
_entity.id
_entity.type
_entity.pdbx_description
1 polymer ?
#
loop_
_entity_poly.entity_id
_entity_poly.type
_entity_poly.pdbx_seq_one_letter_code
_entity_poly.pdbx_strand_id
1 'polypeptide(L)'
;MVALLLLPLCAGVGRAVLEIAYRLEFNEMVVAPLLAGVLCMGLLYFWLPKPIWVYVLGHEFTHAIATVLCGGRVKGMKVGSEGGHVYVTRDNFFVALAPYFIPIYAIMVFVIFALGRQLLDWESTAVWAAFFWALGLSYSFH
;
A
#
# COMPACT_ATOMS: atom_id res chain seq x y z
N MET A 1 -15.57 26.75 12.54
CA MET A 1 -16.67 26.98 11.59
C MET A 1 -16.58 26.10 10.35
N VAL A 2 -15.41 25.94 9.72
CA VAL A 2 -15.22 25.01 8.56
C VAL A 2 -15.62 23.56 8.88
N ALA A 3 -15.36 23.05 10.08
CA ALA A 3 -15.73 21.68 10.48
C ALA A 3 -17.25 21.39 10.44
N LEU A 4 -18.10 22.37 10.75
CA LEU A 4 -19.56 22.19 10.69
C LEU A 4 -20.08 22.16 9.25
N LEU A 5 -19.41 22.85 8.32
CA LEU A 5 -19.72 22.82 6.90
C LEU A 5 -19.30 21.51 6.22
N LEU A 6 -18.39 20.75 6.83
CA LEU A 6 -17.93 19.46 6.32
C LEU A 6 -18.83 18.29 6.75
N LEU A 7 -19.66 18.44 7.78
CA LEU A 7 -20.57 17.38 8.25
C LEU A 7 -21.53 16.84 7.18
N PRO A 8 -22.17 17.68 6.34
CA PRO A 8 -23.04 17.19 5.25
C PRO A 8 -22.24 16.44 4.20
N LEU A 9 -21.01 16.89 3.91
CA LEU A 9 -20.10 16.23 2.97
C LEU A 9 -19.67 14.86 3.51
N CYS A 10 -19.25 14.77 4.77
CA CYS A 10 -18.91 13.51 5.42
C CYS A 10 -20.10 12.54 5.45
N ALA A 11 -21.30 13.02 5.73
CA ALA A 11 -22.51 12.20 5.71
C ALA A 11 -22.84 11.71 4.28
N GLY A 12 -22.71 12.56 3.27
CA GLY A 12 -22.90 12.21 1.87
C GLY A 12 -21.89 11.17 1.39
N VAL A 13 -20.60 11.38 1.66
CA VAL A 13 -19.53 10.43 1.34
C VAL A 13 -19.75 9.11 2.08
N GLY A 14 -20.09 9.15 3.36
CA GLY A 14 -20.36 7.95 4.16
C GLY A 14 -21.52 7.13 3.59
N ARG A 15 -22.61 7.78 3.19
CA ARG A 15 -23.73 7.10 2.53
C ARG A 15 -23.35 6.51 1.17
N ALA A 16 -22.60 7.24 0.36
CA ALA A 16 -22.12 6.75 -0.93
C ALA A 16 -21.23 5.51 -0.76
N VAL A 17 -20.29 5.54 0.20
CA VAL A 17 -19.43 4.39 0.51
C VAL A 17 -20.27 3.19 0.95
N LEU A 18 -21.25 3.39 1.83
CA LEU A 18 -22.15 2.31 2.28
C LEU A 18 -22.97 1.76 1.11
N GLU A 19 -23.52 2.61 0.27
CA GLU A 19 -24.32 2.18 -0.88
C GLU A 19 -23.49 1.40 -1.91
N ILE A 20 -22.25 1.83 -2.16
CA ILE A 20 -21.30 1.08 -2.98
C ILE A 20 -20.99 -0.26 -2.33
N ALA A 21 -20.76 -0.30 -1.01
CA ALA A 21 -20.51 -1.52 -0.26
C ALA A 21 -21.69 -2.51 -0.32
N TYR A 22 -22.94 -2.04 -0.27
CA TYR A 22 -24.13 -2.89 -0.39
C TYR A 22 -24.39 -3.38 -1.81
N ARG A 23 -23.94 -2.62 -2.82
CA ARG A 23 -24.08 -2.98 -4.24
C ARG A 23 -22.89 -3.78 -4.78
N LEU A 24 -21.84 -3.93 -3.98
CA LEU A 24 -20.66 -4.70 -4.33
C LEU A 24 -21.01 -6.19 -4.35
N GLU A 25 -21.13 -6.75 -5.54
CA GLU A 25 -21.13 -8.19 -5.71
C GLU A 25 -19.70 -8.71 -5.52
N PHE A 26 -19.52 -9.54 -4.50
CA PHE A 26 -18.22 -10.10 -4.18
C PHE A 26 -17.90 -11.25 -5.14
N ASN A 27 -16.91 -11.05 -5.99
CA ASN A 27 -16.35 -12.13 -6.79
C ASN A 27 -15.45 -13.00 -5.91
N GLU A 28 -15.81 -14.27 -5.72
CA GLU A 28 -15.05 -15.21 -4.90
C GLU A 28 -13.58 -15.35 -5.35
N MET A 29 -13.31 -15.27 -6.66
CA MET A 29 -11.95 -15.32 -7.22
C MET A 29 -11.10 -14.11 -6.85
N VAL A 30 -11.71 -13.03 -6.37
CA VAL A 30 -11.03 -11.84 -5.86
C VAL A 30 -10.97 -11.87 -4.34
N VAL A 31 -12.12 -12.08 -3.70
CA VAL A 31 -12.27 -11.92 -2.24
C VAL A 31 -11.56 -13.03 -1.49
N ALA A 32 -11.70 -14.30 -1.91
CA ALA A 32 -11.10 -15.40 -1.15
C ALA A 32 -9.56 -15.32 -1.13
N PRO A 33 -8.86 -15.11 -2.26
CA PRO A 33 -7.41 -14.93 -2.23
C PRO A 33 -6.98 -13.67 -1.48
N LEU A 34 -7.69 -12.54 -1.68
CA LEU A 34 -7.40 -11.29 -0.97
C LEU A 34 -7.47 -11.46 0.55
N LEU A 35 -8.56 -12.03 1.07
CA LEU A 35 -8.71 -12.31 2.49
C LEU A 35 -7.71 -13.34 3.00
N ALA A 36 -7.36 -14.35 2.19
CA ALA A 36 -6.29 -15.28 2.53
C ALA A 36 -4.93 -14.57 2.66
N GLY A 37 -4.67 -13.53 1.86
CA GLY A 37 -3.49 -12.68 1.99
C GLY A 37 -3.48 -11.87 3.29
N VAL A 38 -4.62 -11.25 3.62
CA VAL A 38 -4.83 -10.53 4.90
C VAL A 38 -4.58 -11.45 6.09
N LEU A 39 -5.21 -12.62 6.09
CA LEU A 39 -5.05 -13.64 7.13
C LEU A 39 -3.61 -14.12 7.23
N CYS A 40 -2.95 -14.36 6.09
CA CYS A 40 -1.55 -14.74 6.05
C CYS A 40 -0.67 -13.68 6.73
N MET A 41 -0.86 -12.40 6.41
CA MET A 41 -0.12 -11.32 7.05
C MET A 41 -0.37 -11.26 8.56
N GLY A 42 -1.64 -11.41 8.99
CA GLY A 42 -1.99 -11.47 10.41
C GLY A 42 -1.31 -12.63 11.15
N LEU A 43 -1.25 -13.80 10.52
CA LEU A 43 -0.51 -14.96 11.05
C LEU A 43 0.99 -14.69 11.11
N LEU A 44 1.58 -14.08 10.07
CA LEU A 44 3.00 -13.71 10.09
C LEU A 44 3.31 -12.74 11.25
N TYR A 45 2.46 -11.74 11.48
CA TYR A 45 2.63 -10.81 12.61
C TYR A 45 2.51 -11.48 13.97
N PHE A 46 1.65 -12.49 14.09
CA PHE A 46 1.42 -13.19 15.35
C PHE A 46 2.53 -14.19 15.67
N TRP A 47 3.02 -14.94 14.67
CA TRP A 47 3.94 -16.07 14.87
C TRP A 47 5.41 -15.75 14.59
N LEU A 48 5.71 -14.76 13.73
CA LEU A 48 7.10 -14.42 13.37
C LEU A 48 7.57 -13.13 14.04
N PRO A 49 8.90 -12.99 14.28
CA PRO A 49 9.49 -11.71 14.62
C PRO A 49 9.14 -10.66 13.57
N LYS A 50 8.69 -9.49 14.03
CA LYS A 50 8.28 -8.40 13.14
C LYS A 50 9.46 -7.99 12.24
N PRO A 51 9.34 -8.06 10.91
CA PRO A 51 10.41 -7.68 10.00
C PRO A 51 10.50 -6.15 9.87
N ILE A 52 10.87 -5.48 10.97
CA ILE A 52 10.84 -4.01 11.09
C ILE A 52 11.68 -3.34 10.00
N TRP A 53 12.82 -3.93 9.64
CA TRP A 53 13.69 -3.36 8.61
C TRP A 53 13.02 -3.30 7.22
N VAL A 54 12.12 -4.25 6.90
CA VAL A 54 11.35 -4.21 5.64
C VAL A 54 10.36 -3.06 5.69
N TYR A 55 9.65 -2.89 6.81
CA TYR A 55 8.74 -1.76 6.97
C TYR A 55 9.47 -0.42 6.83
N VAL A 56 10.61 -0.27 7.52
CA VAL A 56 11.46 0.93 7.45
C VAL A 56 11.97 1.16 6.03
N LEU A 57 12.35 0.12 5.30
CA LEU A 57 12.78 0.23 3.91
C LEU A 57 11.70 0.89 3.05
N GLY A 58 10.48 0.37 3.11
CA GLY A 58 9.36 0.93 2.36
C GLY A 58 9.04 2.37 2.77
N HIS A 59 9.11 2.66 4.08
CA HIS A 59 8.88 3.99 4.62
C HIS A 59 9.88 5.02 4.06
N GLU A 60 11.18 4.77 4.22
CA GLU A 60 12.24 5.68 3.75
C GLU A 60 12.31 5.76 2.22
N PHE A 61 12.04 4.66 1.53
CA PHE A 61 12.02 4.65 0.07
C PHE A 61 10.87 5.49 -0.49
N THR A 62 9.73 5.51 0.19
CA THR A 62 8.60 6.35 -0.20
C THR A 62 8.92 7.84 -0.04
N HIS A 63 9.59 8.25 1.05
CA HIS A 63 10.14 9.60 1.19
C HIS A 63 11.10 9.96 0.05
N ALA A 64 11.99 9.02 -0.30
CA ALA A 64 12.96 9.20 -1.37
C ALA A 64 12.28 9.48 -2.72
N ILE A 65 11.29 8.65 -3.10
CA ILE A 65 10.51 8.82 -4.32
C ILE A 65 9.74 10.14 -4.30
N ALA A 66 9.01 10.42 -3.21
CA ALA A 66 8.22 11.64 -3.09
C ALA A 66 9.08 12.90 -3.21
N THR A 67 10.30 12.86 -2.67
CA THR A 67 11.27 13.96 -2.81
C THR A 67 11.66 14.19 -4.27
N VAL A 68 12.00 13.12 -4.99
CA VAL A 68 12.37 13.22 -6.42
C VAL A 68 11.20 13.79 -7.23
N LEU A 69 9.98 13.34 -6.97
CA LEU A 69 8.76 13.85 -7.62
C LEU A 69 8.52 15.33 -7.29
N CYS A 70 8.90 15.79 -6.10
CA CYS A 70 8.86 17.20 -5.68
C CYS A 70 10.09 18.01 -6.16
N GLY A 71 10.90 17.48 -7.08
CA GLY A 71 12.07 18.16 -7.65
C GLY A 71 13.24 18.30 -6.68
N GLY A 72 13.32 17.47 -5.65
CA GLY A 72 14.49 17.32 -4.80
C GLY A 72 15.44 16.22 -5.28
N ARG A 73 16.49 15.96 -4.50
CA ARG A 73 17.48 14.91 -4.75
C ARG A 73 17.69 14.09 -3.49
N VAL A 74 17.88 12.79 -3.67
CA VAL A 74 18.24 11.84 -2.61
C VAL A 74 19.77 11.76 -2.57
N LYS A 75 20.37 12.05 -1.41
CA LYS A 75 21.81 12.00 -1.17
C LYS A 75 22.28 10.68 -0.57
N GLY A 76 21.38 9.96 0.07
CA GLY A 76 21.65 8.66 0.68
C GLY A 76 20.45 8.18 1.47
N MET A 77 20.44 6.90 1.81
CA MET A 77 19.38 6.28 2.60
C MET A 77 20.02 5.26 3.54
N LYS A 78 19.59 5.24 4.80
CA LYS A 78 19.98 4.23 5.78
C LYS A 78 18.73 3.52 6.26
N VAL A 79 18.78 2.19 6.27
CA VAL A 79 17.68 1.33 6.69
C VAL A 79 18.23 0.32 7.70
N GLY A 80 17.51 0.12 8.79
CA GLY A 80 17.87 -0.84 9.84
C GLY A 80 16.65 -1.32 10.62
N SER A 81 16.87 -2.26 11.53
CA SER A 81 15.83 -2.82 12.41
C SER A 81 15.38 -1.84 13.51
N GLU A 82 16.24 -0.91 13.90
CA GLU A 82 15.97 0.12 14.92
C GLU A 82 15.38 1.41 14.33
N GLY A 83 15.25 1.50 13.00
CA GLY A 83 14.79 2.69 12.29
C GLY A 83 15.56 2.95 11.01
N GLY A 84 15.20 4.04 10.34
CA GLY A 84 15.80 4.46 9.08
C GLY A 84 15.85 5.97 8.97
N HIS A 85 16.57 6.46 7.97
CA HIS A 85 16.60 7.87 7.63
C HIS A 85 17.04 8.05 6.17
N VAL A 86 16.31 8.85 5.42
CA VAL A 86 16.69 9.29 4.08
C VAL A 86 17.28 10.70 4.10
N TYR A 87 18.44 10.88 3.47
CA TYR A 87 19.06 12.18 3.31
C TYR A 87 18.58 12.81 2.01
N VAL A 88 17.80 13.88 2.11
CA VAL A 88 17.16 14.53 0.97
C VAL A 88 17.44 16.03 0.93
N THR A 89 17.38 16.64 -0.26
CA THR A 89 17.57 18.11 -0.41
C THR A 89 16.29 18.91 -0.16
N ARG A 90 15.15 18.24 -0.15
CA ARG A 90 13.83 18.84 0.05
C ARG A 90 13.00 17.90 0.90
N ASP A 91 12.37 18.46 1.92
CA ASP A 91 11.39 17.77 2.74
C ASP A 91 10.23 18.75 2.96
N ASN A 92 9.10 18.45 2.34
CA ASN A 92 7.89 19.27 2.41
C ASN A 92 6.75 18.43 2.98
N PHE A 93 5.61 19.07 3.25
CA PHE A 93 4.46 18.39 3.84
C PHE A 93 4.01 17.12 3.07
N PHE A 94 4.08 17.15 1.73
CA PHE A 94 3.73 15.98 0.92
C PHE A 94 4.74 14.85 1.07
N VAL A 95 6.03 15.17 1.02
CA VAL A 95 7.12 14.20 1.24
C VAL A 95 6.98 13.56 2.62
N ALA A 96 6.89 14.36 3.66
CA ALA A 96 6.77 13.90 5.05
C ALA A 96 5.56 12.98 5.29
N LEU A 97 4.46 13.18 4.55
CA LEU A 97 3.27 12.35 4.67
C LEU A 97 3.20 11.17 3.70
N ALA A 98 4.05 11.15 2.66
CA ALA A 98 3.99 10.17 1.59
C ALA A 98 3.92 8.71 2.07
N PRO A 99 4.72 8.26 3.05
CA PRO A 99 4.69 6.88 3.51
C PRO A 99 3.38 6.46 4.18
N TYR A 100 2.57 7.39 4.68
CA TYR A 100 1.33 7.05 5.37
C TYR A 100 0.20 6.73 4.40
N PHE A 101 0.19 7.33 3.21
CA PHE A 101 -0.88 7.13 2.22
C PHE A 101 -0.45 6.38 0.96
N ILE A 102 0.85 6.20 0.71
CA ILE A 102 1.36 5.47 -0.47
C ILE A 102 1.77 4.04 -0.06
N PRO A 103 0.97 3.01 -0.38
CA PRO A 103 1.31 1.62 -0.09
C PRO A 103 2.31 1.07 -1.11
N ILE A 104 3.59 1.41 -0.93
CA ILE A 104 4.64 1.11 -1.92
C ILE A 104 4.73 -0.38 -2.27
N TYR A 105 4.54 -1.27 -1.30
CA TYR A 105 4.55 -2.72 -1.53
C TYR A 105 3.36 -3.20 -2.35
N ALA A 106 2.16 -2.65 -2.12
CA ALA A 106 0.99 -2.95 -2.96
C ALA A 106 1.20 -2.44 -4.40
N ILE A 107 1.78 -1.24 -4.55
CA ILE A 107 2.14 -0.70 -5.86
C ILE A 107 3.15 -1.62 -6.57
N MET A 108 4.16 -2.13 -5.85
CA MET A 108 5.11 -3.09 -6.42
C MET A 108 4.42 -4.38 -6.89
N VAL A 109 3.46 -4.92 -6.11
CA VAL A 109 2.66 -6.08 -6.52
C VAL A 109 1.93 -5.80 -7.85
N PHE A 110 1.30 -4.64 -7.99
CA PHE A 110 0.67 -4.21 -9.24
C PHE A 110 1.66 -4.14 -10.40
N VAL A 111 2.80 -3.49 -10.20
CA VAL A 111 3.83 -3.32 -11.26
C VAL A 111 4.37 -4.68 -11.71
N ILE A 112 4.70 -5.57 -10.77
CA ILE A 112 5.19 -6.92 -11.07
C ILE A 112 4.15 -7.71 -11.85
N PHE A 113 2.89 -7.67 -11.41
CA PHE A 113 1.80 -8.36 -12.10
C PHE A 113 1.58 -7.81 -13.51
N ALA A 114 1.52 -6.49 -13.67
CA ALA A 114 1.35 -5.85 -14.98
C ALA A 114 2.50 -6.19 -15.94
N LEU A 115 3.75 -6.13 -15.47
CA LEU A 115 4.92 -6.52 -16.26
C LEU A 115 4.90 -8.01 -16.60
N GLY A 116 4.54 -8.87 -15.65
CA GLY A 116 4.41 -10.31 -15.90
C GLY A 116 3.32 -10.64 -16.93
N ARG A 117 2.21 -9.90 -16.94
CA ARG A 117 1.20 -10.02 -18.01
C ARG A 117 1.75 -9.61 -19.38
N GLN A 118 2.50 -8.50 -19.44
CA GLN A 118 3.02 -7.97 -20.70
C GLN A 118 4.21 -8.76 -21.26
N LEU A 119 5.04 -9.33 -20.39
CA LEU A 119 6.31 -9.95 -20.78
C LEU A 119 6.28 -11.49 -20.75
N LEU A 120 5.41 -12.08 -19.94
CA LEU A 120 5.38 -13.52 -19.64
C LEU A 120 3.99 -14.15 -19.82
N ASP A 121 3.03 -13.42 -20.42
CA ASP A 121 1.66 -13.89 -20.70
C ASP A 121 0.95 -14.52 -19.47
N TRP A 122 1.09 -13.86 -18.31
CA TRP A 122 0.46 -14.28 -17.04
C TRP A 122 -1.07 -14.15 -17.05
N GLU A 123 -1.76 -15.12 -17.66
CA GLU A 123 -3.22 -15.09 -17.81
C GLU A 123 -3.96 -16.16 -16.99
N SER A 124 -3.24 -17.09 -16.35
CA SER A 124 -3.89 -18.20 -15.64
C SER A 124 -4.63 -17.76 -14.38
N THR A 125 -5.71 -18.47 -14.03
CA THR A 125 -6.50 -18.22 -12.81
C THR A 125 -5.64 -18.28 -11.54
N ALA A 126 -4.62 -19.15 -11.52
CA ALA A 126 -3.69 -19.24 -10.40
C ALA A 126 -2.86 -17.95 -10.23
N VAL A 127 -2.44 -17.33 -11.32
CA VAL A 127 -1.68 -16.06 -11.29
C VAL A 127 -2.58 -14.91 -10.81
N TRP A 128 -3.83 -14.86 -11.25
CA TRP A 128 -4.81 -13.91 -10.72
C TRP A 128 -5.08 -14.09 -9.23
N ALA A 129 -5.24 -15.34 -8.77
CA ALA A 129 -5.40 -15.63 -7.34
C ALA A 129 -4.16 -15.23 -6.54
N ALA A 130 -2.95 -15.53 -7.05
CA ALA A 130 -1.70 -15.13 -6.42
C ALA A 130 -1.55 -13.60 -6.34
N PHE A 131 -1.97 -12.89 -7.38
CA PHE A 131 -2.00 -11.43 -7.39
C PHE A 131 -2.93 -10.86 -6.31
N PHE A 132 -4.18 -11.30 -6.24
CA PHE A 132 -5.11 -10.83 -5.21
C PHE A 132 -4.64 -11.21 -3.80
N TRP A 133 -4.07 -12.39 -3.62
CA TRP A 133 -3.45 -12.80 -2.36
C TRP A 133 -2.28 -11.90 -1.95
N ALA A 134 -1.35 -11.63 -2.87
CA ALA A 134 -0.22 -10.72 -2.62
C ALA A 134 -0.70 -9.29 -2.34
N LEU A 135 -1.80 -8.87 -2.98
CA LEU A 135 -2.41 -7.57 -2.74
C LEU A 135 -2.97 -7.47 -1.32
N GLY A 136 -3.71 -8.49 -0.85
CA GLY A 136 -4.26 -8.52 0.51
C GLY A 136 -3.15 -8.56 1.57
N LEU A 137 -2.09 -9.31 1.31
CA LEU A 137 -0.91 -9.38 2.17
C LEU A 137 -0.20 -8.02 2.25
N SER A 138 0.10 -7.39 1.11
CA SER A 138 0.84 -6.13 1.06
C SER A 138 0.05 -4.93 1.59
N TYR A 139 -1.28 -4.90 1.41
CA TYR A 139 -2.13 -3.88 2.05
C TYR A 139 -2.22 -4.07 3.57
N SER A 140 -2.24 -5.31 4.06
CA SER A 140 -2.28 -5.56 5.52
C SER A 140 -0.94 -5.31 6.20
N PHE A 141 0.14 -5.30 5.42
CA PHE A 141 1.48 -4.95 5.88
C PHE A 141 1.68 -3.43 6.02
N HIS A 142 0.94 -2.64 5.24
CA HIS A 142 1.01 -1.17 5.20
C HIS A 142 0.17 -0.53 6.31
#